data_AF-A0A1G7UKV4-F1
#
_entry.id   AF-A0A1G7UKV4-F1
#
_cell.length_a   1.000
_cell.length_b   1.000
_cell.length_c   1.000
_cell.angle_alpha   90.00
_cell.angle_beta   90.00
_cell.angle_gamma   90.00
#
_symmetry.space_group_name_H-M   'P 1'
#
loop_
_entity.id
_entity.type
_entity.pdbx_description
1 polymer ?
#
loop_
_entity_poly.entity_id
_entity_poly.type
_entity_poly.pdbx_seq_one_letter_code
_entity_poly.pdbx_strand_id
1 'polypeptide(L)'
;MNTYLIKAATIVNEGQKIVADVLIKDGFIAKIGQNLTAPGAQEINAEGQYLLPGMIDDQVHFREPGLTHKADIFTESMAAVAGGITSFMEMPNTVPNTLTQDLLADKYAIAAETSLANYSFYMGASNDNIEEVLKTDPKNVCGIKVFMGSSTGNMLVDNEKTLENIFSKAPILVATHCEDEATIRHNLAEYKAKYGDDLTIEMHPLIRSAEACYKSSSLAVELAKSYQTRLHILHISTAKEIALFDNITPLKDKKITAEACVHHLWFNDKDYVQKGNFIKWNPAVKTEDDQKGVLKGVLEDYIDVIATDHAPHTLAEKQQPYAQAPSGGPLVQHALPALLEIHLQGKISLEKIAEKTAHNLAICFDIEKRGFIREGYWADLVLVDLNDPWKVTKLNNFYKCGWSPFDGDTFKASITHTFVSGNLAYVKGKFTTDQIGKRLTFTR
;
A
#
# COMPACT_ATOMS: atom_id res chain seq x y z
N MET A 1 -18.41 -7.39 22.37
CA MET A 1 -17.19 -7.68 21.59
C MET A 1 -16.50 -8.86 22.24
N ASN A 2 -15.91 -9.74 21.44
CA ASN A 2 -15.17 -10.90 21.96
C ASN A 2 -13.87 -10.43 22.64
N THR A 3 -13.44 -11.17 23.68
CA THR A 3 -12.15 -10.96 24.34
C THR A 3 -11.23 -12.10 23.92
N TYR A 4 -9.99 -11.79 23.54
CA TYR A 4 -9.01 -12.78 23.11
C TYR A 4 -7.74 -12.68 23.94
N LEU A 5 -7.10 -13.81 24.20
CA LEU A 5 -5.81 -13.87 24.86
C LEU A 5 -4.84 -14.65 23.97
N ILE A 6 -3.94 -13.93 23.32
CA ILE A 6 -2.85 -14.52 22.53
C ILE A 6 -1.74 -14.90 23.51
N LYS A 7 -1.35 -16.17 23.53
CA LYS A 7 -0.39 -16.73 24.48
C LYS A 7 0.95 -17.00 23.79
N ALA A 8 2.05 -16.63 24.46
CA ALA A 8 3.42 -16.99 24.08
C ALA A 8 3.83 -16.64 22.63
N ALA A 9 3.32 -15.53 22.08
CA ALA A 9 3.74 -15.06 20.76
C ALA A 9 5.13 -14.40 20.81
N THR A 10 5.92 -14.54 19.74
CA THR A 10 7.09 -13.68 19.54
C THR A 10 6.62 -12.34 18.95
N ILE A 11 6.41 -11.36 19.80
CA ILE A 11 6.00 -10.00 19.42
C ILE A 11 7.16 -9.30 18.72
N VAL A 12 6.94 -8.83 17.49
CA VAL A 12 7.87 -7.99 16.74
C VAL A 12 7.33 -6.57 16.73
N ASN A 13 7.96 -5.66 17.46
CA ASN A 13 7.50 -4.30 17.60
C ASN A 13 8.66 -3.38 18.01
N GLU A 14 8.75 -2.19 17.42
CA GLU A 14 9.68 -1.12 17.81
C GLU A 14 11.15 -1.58 17.85
N GLY A 15 11.57 -2.33 16.82
CA GLY A 15 12.96 -2.81 16.70
C GLY A 15 13.30 -3.98 17.63
N GLN A 16 12.32 -4.56 18.32
CA GLN A 16 12.53 -5.63 19.30
C GLN A 16 11.71 -6.88 18.98
N LYS A 17 12.22 -8.02 19.46
CA LYS A 17 11.51 -9.30 19.52
C LYS A 17 11.39 -9.73 20.97
N ILE A 18 10.18 -9.87 21.47
CA ILE A 18 9.91 -10.34 22.84
C ILE A 18 8.86 -11.43 22.83
N VAL A 19 9.06 -12.49 23.63
CA VAL A 19 8.02 -13.49 23.83
C VAL A 19 7.09 -13.00 24.94
N ALA A 20 5.80 -12.85 24.68
CA ALA A 20 4.82 -12.42 25.68
C ALA A 20 3.38 -12.83 25.29
N ASP A 21 2.46 -12.65 26.24
CA ASP A 21 1.02 -12.75 26.02
C ASP A 21 0.44 -11.37 25.69
N VAL A 22 -0.63 -11.34 24.90
CA VAL A 22 -1.38 -10.13 24.54
C VAL A 22 -2.87 -10.34 24.80
N LEU A 23 -3.43 -9.54 25.70
CA LEU A 23 -4.87 -9.49 25.97
C LEU A 23 -5.52 -8.46 25.06
N ILE A 24 -6.48 -8.89 24.25
CA ILE A 24 -7.33 -8.05 23.42
C ILE A 24 -8.69 -7.95 24.09
N LYS A 25 -9.14 -6.72 24.38
CA LYS A 25 -10.43 -6.45 25.01
C LYS A 25 -11.01 -5.14 24.50
N ASP A 26 -12.32 -5.15 24.22
CA ASP A 26 -13.09 -3.98 23.77
C ASP A 26 -12.47 -3.27 22.54
N GLY A 27 -11.84 -4.04 21.66
CA GLY A 27 -11.19 -3.57 20.44
C GLY A 27 -9.73 -3.15 20.59
N PHE A 28 -9.22 -3.10 21.83
CA PHE A 28 -7.89 -2.59 22.14
C PHE A 28 -6.94 -3.68 22.63
N ILE A 29 -5.65 -3.42 22.47
CA ILE A 29 -4.57 -4.10 23.19
C ILE A 29 -4.67 -3.66 24.65
N ALA A 30 -5.30 -4.47 25.48
CA ALA A 30 -5.61 -4.11 26.87
C ALA A 30 -4.44 -4.35 27.81
N LYS A 31 -3.64 -5.40 27.54
CA LYS A 31 -2.46 -5.73 28.36
C LYS A 31 -1.44 -6.54 27.58
N ILE A 32 -0.16 -6.28 27.80
CA ILE A 32 0.97 -7.07 27.30
C ILE A 32 1.77 -7.56 28.52
N GLY A 33 2.11 -8.84 28.59
CA GLY A 33 2.87 -9.34 29.73
C GLY A 33 3.11 -10.84 29.72
N GLN A 34 3.67 -11.35 30.81
CA GLN A 34 3.91 -12.80 30.99
C GLN A 34 2.78 -13.44 31.78
N ASN A 35 2.46 -14.69 31.45
CA ASN A 35 1.53 -15.54 32.20
C ASN A 35 0.18 -14.85 32.49
N LEU A 36 -0.32 -14.10 31.51
CA LEU A 36 -1.61 -13.43 31.64
C LEU A 36 -2.72 -14.47 31.76
N THR A 37 -3.72 -14.17 32.59
CA THR A 37 -4.97 -14.91 32.72
C THR A 37 -6.14 -13.97 32.49
N ALA A 38 -7.11 -14.42 31.69
CA ALA A 38 -8.30 -13.63 31.39
C ALA A 38 -9.51 -14.59 31.31
N PRO A 39 -10.20 -14.84 32.44
CA PRO A 39 -11.36 -15.73 32.46
C PRO A 39 -12.41 -15.32 31.42
N GLY A 40 -12.84 -16.28 30.60
CA GLY A 40 -13.82 -16.06 29.52
C GLY A 40 -13.25 -15.49 28.21
N ALA A 41 -11.94 -15.19 28.15
CA ALA A 41 -11.29 -14.87 26.88
C ALA A 41 -11.12 -16.14 26.03
N GLN A 42 -11.24 -16.00 24.72
CA GLN A 42 -10.83 -17.04 23.78
C GLN A 42 -9.30 -17.06 23.69
N GLU A 43 -8.69 -18.16 24.12
CA GLU A 43 -7.23 -18.31 24.09
C GLU A 43 -6.74 -18.76 22.71
N ILE A 44 -5.61 -18.19 22.27
CA ILE A 44 -4.91 -18.56 21.04
C ILE A 44 -3.46 -18.86 21.42
N ASN A 45 -3.03 -20.11 21.21
CA ASN A 45 -1.62 -20.48 21.38
C ASN A 45 -0.81 -19.99 20.17
N ALA A 46 0.13 -19.08 20.40
CA ALA A 46 1.02 -18.52 19.40
C ALA A 46 2.50 -18.88 19.65
N GLU A 47 2.76 -19.94 20.43
CA GLU A 47 4.11 -20.49 20.60
C GLU A 47 4.75 -20.79 19.22
N GLY A 48 5.97 -20.30 19.02
CA GLY A 48 6.70 -20.43 17.76
C GLY A 48 6.23 -19.52 16.62
N GLN A 49 5.11 -18.80 16.79
CA GLN A 49 4.60 -17.83 15.83
C GLN A 49 5.05 -16.41 16.19
N TYR A 50 4.99 -15.53 15.19
CA TYR A 50 5.33 -14.12 15.34
C TYR A 50 4.06 -13.27 15.30
N LEU A 51 3.95 -12.33 16.24
CA LEU A 51 2.89 -11.34 16.27
C LEU A 51 3.45 -9.99 15.81
N LEU A 52 2.93 -9.47 14.70
CA LEU A 52 3.28 -8.16 14.16
C LEU A 52 2.08 -7.21 14.30
N PRO A 53 2.30 -5.89 14.33
CA PRO A 53 1.22 -4.95 14.03
C PRO A 53 0.68 -5.29 12.64
N GLY A 54 -0.64 -5.20 12.46
CA GLY A 54 -1.24 -5.37 11.14
C GLY A 54 -0.67 -4.35 10.15
N MET A 55 -0.39 -4.79 8.93
CA MET A 55 0.13 -3.91 7.90
C MET A 55 -0.90 -2.83 7.57
N ILE A 56 -0.42 -1.60 7.41
CA ILE A 56 -1.16 -0.44 6.94
C ILE A 56 -0.69 -0.19 5.51
N ASP A 57 -1.62 -0.22 4.56
CA ASP A 57 -1.32 -0.04 3.14
C ASP A 57 -1.80 1.35 2.69
N ASP A 58 -0.90 2.29 2.47
CA ASP A 58 -1.26 3.66 2.11
C ASP A 58 -1.59 3.86 0.63
N GLN A 59 -1.56 2.80 -0.18
CA GLN A 59 -1.92 2.88 -1.59
C GLN A 59 -2.60 1.63 -2.11
N VAL A 60 -3.93 1.72 -2.24
CA VAL A 60 -4.75 0.71 -2.94
C VAL A 60 -5.75 1.36 -3.90
N HIS A 61 -6.30 0.56 -4.81
CA HIS A 61 -7.34 0.91 -5.76
C HIS A 61 -8.43 -0.16 -5.77
N PHE A 62 -9.42 -0.06 -4.86
CA PHE A 62 -10.48 -1.08 -4.72
C PHE A 62 -11.61 -0.95 -5.75
N ARG A 63 -11.50 0.02 -6.68
CA ARG A 63 -12.31 0.11 -7.91
C ARG A 63 -13.80 0.41 -7.67
N GLU A 64 -14.17 0.87 -6.49
CA GLU A 64 -15.54 1.19 -6.13
C GLU A 64 -15.66 2.63 -5.65
N PRO A 65 -16.53 3.47 -6.26
CA PRO A 65 -17.59 3.13 -7.22
C PRO A 65 -17.14 2.98 -8.69
N GLY A 66 -18.03 2.40 -9.50
CA GLY A 66 -18.04 2.48 -10.98
C GLY A 66 -17.16 1.49 -11.75
N LEU A 67 -16.17 0.87 -11.11
CA LEU A 67 -15.27 -0.12 -11.74
C LEU A 67 -15.41 -1.50 -11.10
N THR A 68 -16.58 -1.80 -10.53
CA THR A 68 -16.82 -2.96 -9.66
C THR A 68 -16.73 -4.32 -10.37
N HIS A 69 -16.69 -4.35 -11.70
CA HIS A 69 -16.38 -5.56 -12.47
C HIS A 69 -14.92 -6.02 -12.30
N LYS A 70 -14.02 -5.14 -11.82
CA LYS A 70 -12.61 -5.45 -11.54
C LYS A 70 -12.39 -5.93 -10.10
N ALA A 71 -12.99 -5.21 -9.15
CA ALA A 71 -12.83 -5.34 -7.70
C ALA A 71 -13.88 -4.47 -6.98
N ASP A 72 -14.13 -4.73 -5.70
CA ASP A 72 -14.93 -3.85 -4.85
C ASP A 72 -14.35 -3.81 -3.42
N ILE A 73 -14.84 -2.90 -2.58
CA ILE A 73 -14.27 -2.68 -1.24
C ILE A 73 -14.41 -3.95 -0.38
N PHE A 74 -15.50 -4.70 -0.50
CA PHE A 74 -15.71 -5.94 0.24
C PHE A 74 -14.66 -6.99 -0.14
N THR A 75 -14.56 -7.34 -1.43
CA THR A 75 -13.68 -8.43 -1.88
C THR A 75 -12.21 -8.12 -1.60
N GLU A 76 -11.77 -6.89 -1.88
CA GLU A 76 -10.36 -6.55 -1.74
C GLU A 76 -9.97 -6.28 -0.28
N SER A 77 -10.88 -5.80 0.57
CA SER A 77 -10.60 -5.73 2.01
C SER A 77 -10.56 -7.12 2.67
N MET A 78 -11.38 -8.09 2.21
CA MET A 78 -11.20 -9.48 2.63
C MET A 78 -9.82 -10.02 2.21
N ALA A 79 -9.41 -9.78 0.96
CA ALA A 79 -8.10 -10.20 0.48
C ALA A 79 -6.96 -9.55 1.27
N ALA A 80 -7.09 -8.26 1.63
CA ALA A 80 -6.15 -7.53 2.47
C ALA A 80 -6.02 -8.17 3.85
N VAL A 81 -7.14 -8.44 4.54
CA VAL A 81 -7.13 -9.09 5.86
C VAL A 81 -6.50 -10.49 5.78
N ALA A 82 -6.79 -11.27 4.74
CA ALA A 82 -6.14 -12.58 4.56
C ALA A 82 -4.62 -12.49 4.34
N GLY A 83 -4.13 -11.34 3.84
CA GLY A 83 -2.72 -11.02 3.72
C GLY A 83 -2.09 -10.38 4.95
N GLY A 84 -2.84 -10.17 6.04
CA GLY A 84 -2.35 -9.50 7.24
C GLY A 84 -2.36 -7.96 7.18
N ILE A 85 -3.03 -7.39 6.18
CA ILE A 85 -3.27 -5.95 6.07
C ILE A 85 -4.56 -5.63 6.83
N THR A 86 -4.46 -4.78 7.84
CA THR A 86 -5.59 -4.42 8.72
C THR A 86 -6.13 -3.03 8.44
N SER A 87 -5.40 -2.21 7.69
CA SER A 87 -5.80 -0.86 7.33
C SER A 87 -5.36 -0.53 5.91
N PHE A 88 -6.17 0.22 5.16
CA PHE A 88 -5.79 0.71 3.84
C PHE A 88 -6.17 2.18 3.62
N MET A 89 -5.49 2.82 2.67
CA MET A 89 -5.82 4.15 2.16
C MET A 89 -6.01 4.07 0.65
N GLU A 90 -7.24 4.31 0.19
CA GLU A 90 -7.61 4.05 -1.20
C GLU A 90 -7.65 5.34 -2.04
N MET A 91 -7.18 5.20 -3.28
CA MET A 91 -6.91 6.29 -4.21
C MET A 91 -8.20 6.82 -4.88
N PRO A 92 -8.21 8.08 -5.35
CA PRO A 92 -9.45 8.75 -5.79
C PRO A 92 -9.87 8.43 -7.24
N ASN A 93 -9.11 7.65 -7.99
CA ASN A 93 -9.32 7.36 -9.43
C ASN A 93 -10.39 6.27 -9.68
N THR A 94 -11.51 6.38 -8.98
CA THR A 94 -12.74 5.60 -9.20
C THR A 94 -13.64 6.27 -10.23
N VAL A 95 -14.84 5.73 -10.53
CA VAL A 95 -15.79 6.39 -11.44
C VAL A 95 -17.13 6.60 -10.73
N PRO A 96 -17.53 7.86 -10.44
CA PRO A 96 -16.79 9.10 -10.67
C PRO A 96 -15.50 9.21 -9.85
N ASN A 97 -14.54 10.02 -10.30
CA ASN A 97 -13.33 10.29 -9.51
C ASN A 97 -13.69 11.03 -8.23
N THR A 98 -13.03 10.72 -7.11
CA THR A 98 -13.27 11.30 -5.79
C THR A 98 -12.69 12.72 -5.69
N LEU A 99 -13.31 13.67 -6.40
CA LEU A 99 -12.87 15.06 -6.59
C LEU A 99 -13.69 16.09 -5.80
N THR A 100 -14.69 15.67 -5.04
CA THR A 100 -15.52 16.52 -4.18
C THR A 100 -15.68 15.90 -2.80
N GLN A 101 -16.01 16.72 -1.79
CA GLN A 101 -16.25 16.22 -0.43
C GLN A 101 -17.45 15.26 -0.37
N ASP A 102 -18.47 15.46 -1.20
CA ASP A 102 -19.64 14.57 -1.28
C ASP A 102 -19.25 13.19 -1.81
N LEU A 103 -18.46 13.13 -2.90
CA LEU A 103 -17.98 11.85 -3.46
C LEU A 103 -17.04 11.12 -2.49
N LEU A 104 -16.28 11.87 -1.70
CA LEU A 104 -15.45 11.32 -0.64
C LEU A 104 -16.32 10.72 0.48
N ALA A 105 -17.37 11.43 0.89
CA ALA A 105 -18.32 10.95 1.89
C ALA A 105 -19.06 9.68 1.44
N ASP A 106 -19.45 9.59 0.17
CA ASP A 106 -20.08 8.41 -0.42
C ASP A 106 -19.18 7.17 -0.30
N LYS A 107 -17.86 7.30 -0.57
CA LYS A 107 -16.91 6.18 -0.39
C LYS A 107 -16.76 5.76 1.06
N TYR A 108 -16.74 6.72 1.99
CA TYR A 108 -16.76 6.40 3.42
C TYR A 108 -18.03 5.65 3.83
N ALA A 109 -19.19 5.98 3.26
CA ALA A 109 -20.44 5.26 3.52
C ALA A 109 -20.38 3.81 3.01
N ILE A 110 -19.87 3.58 1.79
CA ILE A 110 -19.70 2.21 1.25
C ILE A 110 -18.80 1.37 2.15
N ALA A 111 -17.63 1.90 2.54
CA ALA A 111 -16.69 1.15 3.37
C ALA A 111 -17.20 0.92 4.81
N ALA A 112 -18.01 1.84 5.33
CA ALA A 112 -18.71 1.68 6.60
C ALA A 112 -19.80 0.61 6.60
N GLU A 113 -20.14 0.02 5.45
CA GLU A 113 -21.07 -1.10 5.36
C GLU A 113 -20.37 -2.40 4.96
N THR A 114 -19.26 -2.30 4.21
CA THR A 114 -18.71 -3.43 3.46
C THR A 114 -17.27 -3.79 3.81
N SER A 115 -16.49 -2.90 4.42
CA SER A 115 -15.06 -3.15 4.55
C SER A 115 -14.72 -4.02 5.77
N LEU A 116 -13.90 -5.07 5.57
CA LEU A 116 -13.36 -5.88 6.68
C LEU A 116 -12.11 -5.26 7.32
N ALA A 117 -11.36 -4.43 6.59
CA ALA A 117 -10.19 -3.71 7.07
C ALA A 117 -10.55 -2.27 7.45
N ASN A 118 -9.74 -1.63 8.29
CA ASN A 118 -9.89 -0.21 8.56
C ASN A 118 -9.56 0.61 7.29
N TYR A 119 -10.14 1.78 7.13
CA TYR A 119 -10.09 2.50 5.86
C TYR A 119 -9.94 4.00 6.00
N SER A 120 -9.21 4.58 5.03
CA SER A 120 -9.30 5.99 4.68
C SER A 120 -9.26 6.14 3.16
N PHE A 121 -9.57 7.34 2.69
CA PHE A 121 -9.59 7.66 1.27
C PHE A 121 -8.83 8.95 1.04
N TYR A 122 -8.08 9.03 -0.05
CA TYR A 122 -7.45 10.28 -0.46
C TYR A 122 -8.48 11.21 -1.10
N MET A 123 -8.38 12.50 -0.81
CA MET A 123 -9.03 13.52 -1.62
C MET A 123 -8.28 13.68 -2.95
N GLY A 124 -8.95 13.51 -4.08
CA GLY A 124 -8.34 13.74 -5.38
C GLY A 124 -8.18 15.22 -5.70
N ALA A 125 -7.07 15.57 -6.36
CA ALA A 125 -6.88 16.87 -6.97
C ALA A 125 -6.88 16.76 -8.50
N SER A 126 -7.54 17.72 -9.15
CA SER A 126 -7.58 17.94 -10.59
C SER A 126 -7.19 19.38 -10.90
N ASN A 127 -7.16 19.74 -12.19
CA ASN A 127 -6.83 21.10 -12.62
C ASN A 127 -7.88 22.16 -12.17
N ASP A 128 -9.07 21.75 -11.74
CA ASP A 128 -10.26 22.59 -11.58
C ASP A 128 -10.97 22.48 -10.21
N ASN A 129 -10.49 21.67 -9.26
CA ASN A 129 -11.21 21.39 -8.00
C ASN A 129 -10.51 21.89 -6.71
N ILE A 130 -9.59 22.85 -6.80
CA ILE A 130 -8.81 23.31 -5.63
C ILE A 130 -9.70 23.74 -4.45
N GLU A 131 -10.87 24.34 -4.71
CA GLU A 131 -11.82 24.73 -3.65
C GLU A 131 -12.33 23.54 -2.84
N GLU A 132 -12.52 22.38 -3.47
CA GLU A 132 -12.89 21.13 -2.79
C GLU A 132 -11.71 20.57 -2.00
N VAL A 133 -10.50 20.63 -2.56
CA VAL A 133 -9.26 20.20 -1.88
C VAL A 133 -9.05 20.97 -0.58
N LEU A 134 -9.27 22.28 -0.57
CA LEU A 134 -9.08 23.14 0.60
C LEU A 134 -10.13 22.91 1.71
N LYS A 135 -11.26 22.27 1.41
CA LYS A 135 -12.28 21.89 2.41
C LYS A 135 -11.93 20.62 3.19
N THR A 136 -10.89 19.90 2.77
CA THR A 136 -10.53 18.59 3.32
C THR A 136 -10.18 18.67 4.81
N ASP A 137 -10.90 17.91 5.63
CA ASP A 137 -10.66 17.84 7.07
C ASP A 137 -9.43 16.97 7.38
N PRO A 138 -8.35 17.54 7.95
CA PRO A 138 -7.10 16.84 8.23
C PRO A 138 -7.22 15.67 9.21
N LYS A 139 -8.26 15.66 10.07
CA LYS A 139 -8.46 14.63 11.09
C LYS A 139 -9.11 13.36 10.56
N ASN A 140 -9.67 13.45 9.37
CA ASN A 140 -10.63 12.48 8.85
C ASN A 140 -10.21 11.92 7.47
N VAL A 141 -9.24 12.54 6.80
CA VAL A 141 -8.75 12.20 5.46
C VAL A 141 -7.23 11.97 5.51
N CYS A 142 -6.74 10.91 4.86
CA CYS A 142 -5.33 10.53 4.94
C CYS A 142 -4.40 11.52 4.23
N GLY A 143 -4.84 12.11 3.12
CA GLY A 143 -4.04 13.01 2.31
C GLY A 143 -4.77 13.48 1.07
N ILE A 144 -4.08 14.30 0.27
CA ILE A 144 -4.50 14.72 -1.06
C ILE A 144 -3.68 13.96 -2.09
N LYS A 145 -4.31 13.27 -3.04
CA LYS A 145 -3.61 12.58 -4.12
C LYS A 145 -3.58 13.44 -5.38
N VAL A 146 -2.36 13.67 -5.88
CA VAL A 146 -2.08 14.36 -7.16
C VAL A 146 -1.42 13.39 -8.13
N PHE A 147 -1.89 13.33 -9.36
CA PHE A 147 -1.21 12.61 -10.44
C PHE A 147 -0.45 13.62 -11.30
N MET A 148 0.88 13.67 -11.14
CA MET A 148 1.77 14.51 -11.95
C MET A 148 2.20 13.82 -13.26
N GLY A 149 1.53 12.72 -13.60
CA GLY A 149 1.74 11.85 -14.76
C GLY A 149 0.74 10.70 -14.77
N SER A 150 0.63 9.99 -15.90
CA SER A 150 0.00 8.65 -15.95
C SER A 150 -1.41 8.54 -15.35
N SER A 151 -2.32 9.44 -15.72
CA SER A 151 -3.67 9.42 -15.16
C SER A 151 -4.76 9.13 -16.19
N THR A 152 -5.91 8.70 -15.70
CA THR A 152 -7.12 8.49 -16.49
C THR A 152 -8.11 9.62 -16.22
N GLY A 153 -8.74 10.15 -17.27
CA GLY A 153 -9.72 11.23 -17.14
C GLY A 153 -9.12 12.57 -16.73
N ASN A 154 -9.84 13.33 -15.90
CA ASN A 154 -9.48 14.71 -15.49
C ASN A 154 -8.50 14.77 -14.29
N MET A 155 -7.86 13.65 -13.94
CA MET A 155 -7.02 13.52 -12.74
C MET A 155 -5.54 13.87 -13.00
N LEU A 156 -5.12 14.03 -14.26
CA LEU A 156 -3.78 14.53 -14.59
C LEU A 156 -3.71 16.02 -14.24
N VAL A 157 -2.78 16.39 -13.36
CA VAL A 157 -2.52 17.80 -13.03
C VAL A 157 -1.21 18.21 -13.70
N ASP A 158 -1.34 18.78 -14.89
CA ASP A 158 -0.24 19.24 -15.75
C ASP A 158 -0.14 20.77 -15.84
N ASN A 159 -1.10 21.49 -15.25
CA ASN A 159 -1.03 22.94 -15.14
C ASN A 159 -0.09 23.36 -14.00
N GLU A 160 1.03 24.01 -14.35
CA GLU A 160 2.04 24.47 -13.40
C GLU A 160 1.46 25.34 -12.29
N LYS A 161 0.60 26.31 -12.63
CA LYS A 161 -0.05 27.18 -11.65
C LYS A 161 -0.99 26.41 -10.73
N THR A 162 -1.65 25.35 -11.22
CA THR A 162 -2.47 24.49 -10.36
C THR A 162 -1.60 23.67 -9.41
N LEU A 163 -0.49 23.10 -9.89
CA LEU A 163 0.47 22.40 -9.03
C LEU A 163 1.02 23.33 -7.94
N GLU A 164 1.47 24.54 -8.28
CA GLU A 164 1.90 25.53 -7.30
C GLU A 164 0.81 25.85 -6.27
N ASN A 165 -0.45 26.02 -6.70
CA ASN A 165 -1.56 26.28 -5.79
C ASN A 165 -1.84 25.10 -4.85
N ILE A 166 -1.77 23.86 -5.34
CA ILE A 166 -1.94 22.67 -4.50
C ILE A 166 -0.82 22.61 -3.47
N PHE A 167 0.44 22.67 -3.90
CA PHE A 167 1.58 22.56 -3.00
C PHE A 167 1.64 23.70 -1.98
N SER A 168 1.26 24.93 -2.35
CA SER A 168 1.28 26.09 -1.46
C SER A 168 0.10 26.18 -0.49
N LYS A 169 -1.04 25.54 -0.78
CA LYS A 169 -2.28 25.72 0.00
C LYS A 169 -2.86 24.45 0.58
N ALA A 170 -2.37 23.27 0.19
CA ALA A 170 -2.88 22.00 0.69
C ALA A 170 -2.85 21.97 2.24
N PRO A 171 -3.99 21.71 2.91
CA PRO A 171 -4.06 21.72 4.36
C PRO A 171 -3.41 20.48 5.01
N ILE A 172 -3.06 19.47 4.21
CA ILE A 172 -2.52 18.18 4.64
C ILE A 172 -1.44 17.66 3.69
N LEU A 173 -0.90 16.49 4.03
CA LEU A 173 0.00 15.71 3.21
C LEU A 173 -0.51 15.59 1.76
N VAL A 174 0.38 15.89 0.82
CA VAL A 174 0.17 15.72 -0.63
C VAL A 174 0.93 14.47 -1.07
N ALA A 175 0.21 13.46 -1.52
CA ALA A 175 0.75 12.24 -2.09
C ALA A 175 0.79 12.35 -3.61
N THR A 176 1.94 12.05 -4.23
CA THR A 176 2.14 12.24 -5.68
C THR A 176 2.49 10.96 -6.39
N HIS A 177 1.82 10.71 -7.52
CA HIS A 177 2.35 9.83 -8.56
C HIS A 177 3.24 10.66 -9.50
N CYS A 178 4.50 10.26 -9.66
CA CYS A 178 5.52 11.03 -10.39
C CYS A 178 6.05 10.30 -11.62
N GLU A 179 5.56 10.66 -12.81
CA GLU A 179 6.12 10.25 -14.10
C GLU A 179 5.94 11.40 -15.12
N ASP A 180 7.02 11.88 -15.74
CA ASP A 180 6.94 12.99 -16.71
C ASP A 180 6.25 12.55 -18.02
N GLU A 181 5.01 13.00 -18.20
CA GLU A 181 4.15 12.61 -19.33
C GLU A 181 4.74 13.05 -20.68
N ALA A 182 5.46 14.17 -20.74
CA ALA A 182 6.09 14.64 -21.97
C ALA A 182 7.22 13.69 -22.42
N THR A 183 8.10 13.26 -21.50
CA THR A 183 9.12 12.25 -21.74
C THR A 183 8.49 10.93 -22.17
N ILE A 184 7.43 10.47 -21.50
CA ILE A 184 6.74 9.23 -21.86
C ILE A 184 6.14 9.27 -23.26
N ARG A 185 5.45 10.36 -23.61
CA ARG A 185 4.86 10.54 -24.95
C ARG A 185 5.92 10.57 -26.03
N HIS A 186 7.04 11.26 -25.76
CA HIS A 186 8.19 11.29 -26.66
C HIS A 186 8.74 9.88 -26.89
N ASN A 187 9.08 9.16 -25.82
CA ASN A 187 9.59 7.79 -25.91
C ASN A 187 8.59 6.88 -26.65
N LEU A 188 7.30 6.94 -26.29
CA LEU A 188 6.27 6.13 -26.97
C LEU A 188 6.21 6.42 -28.47
N ALA A 189 6.33 7.68 -28.88
CA ALA A 189 6.35 8.05 -30.30
C ALA A 189 7.58 7.48 -31.02
N GLU A 190 8.77 7.51 -30.39
CA GLU A 190 9.99 6.91 -30.96
C GLU A 190 9.86 5.40 -31.14
N TYR A 191 9.36 4.70 -30.10
CA TYR A 191 9.14 3.25 -30.18
C TYR A 191 8.06 2.90 -31.21
N LYS A 192 6.96 3.66 -31.30
CA LYS A 192 5.95 3.46 -32.37
C LYS A 192 6.50 3.70 -33.76
N ALA A 193 7.37 4.70 -33.95
CA ALA A 193 8.00 4.95 -35.25
C ALA A 193 8.91 3.79 -35.69
N LYS A 194 9.55 3.11 -34.74
CA LYS A 194 10.48 2.00 -35.01
C LYS A 194 9.79 0.63 -35.13
N TYR A 195 8.76 0.39 -34.33
CA TYR A 195 8.14 -0.94 -34.16
C TYR A 195 6.67 -0.98 -34.61
N GLY A 196 6.05 0.14 -34.98
CA GLY A 196 4.64 0.19 -35.33
C GLY A 196 3.74 -0.28 -34.18
N ASP A 197 2.85 -1.22 -34.49
CA ASP A 197 1.94 -1.85 -33.51
C ASP A 197 2.58 -3.03 -32.76
N ASP A 198 3.80 -3.44 -33.12
CA ASP A 198 4.54 -4.57 -32.51
C ASP A 198 5.25 -4.17 -31.20
N LEU A 199 4.67 -3.24 -30.44
CA LEU A 199 5.18 -2.88 -29.12
C LEU A 199 4.98 -4.03 -28.14
N THR A 200 6.02 -4.35 -27.38
CA THR A 200 5.99 -5.43 -26.40
C THR A 200 6.14 -4.92 -24.97
N ILE A 201 5.86 -5.79 -24.00
CA ILE A 201 5.93 -5.46 -22.58
C ILE A 201 7.34 -5.11 -22.10
N GLU A 202 8.37 -5.70 -22.70
CA GLU A 202 9.78 -5.39 -22.40
C GLU A 202 10.15 -3.95 -22.75
N MET A 203 9.39 -3.31 -23.63
CA MET A 203 9.55 -1.89 -23.97
C MET A 203 8.88 -0.96 -22.95
N HIS A 204 8.05 -1.49 -22.04
CA HIS A 204 7.34 -0.70 -21.04
C HIS A 204 8.25 0.13 -20.13
N PRO A 205 9.29 -0.44 -19.49
CA PRO A 205 10.23 0.34 -18.68
C PRO A 205 11.14 1.26 -19.50
N LEU A 206 11.22 1.08 -20.83
CA LEU A 206 11.98 1.96 -21.71
C LEU A 206 11.15 3.18 -22.13
N ILE A 207 9.86 2.99 -22.33
CA ILE A 207 8.89 4.07 -22.59
C ILE A 207 8.63 4.87 -21.32
N ARG A 208 8.31 4.16 -20.22
CA ARG A 208 8.12 4.72 -18.88
C ARG A 208 9.44 4.68 -18.10
N SER A 209 10.39 5.46 -18.60
CA SER A 209 11.80 5.39 -18.23
C SER A 209 12.11 5.90 -16.82
N ALA A 210 13.26 5.48 -16.29
CA ALA A 210 13.80 6.02 -15.04
C ALA A 210 13.95 7.55 -15.07
N GLU A 211 14.24 8.12 -16.25
CA GLU A 211 14.33 9.57 -16.43
C GLU A 211 12.96 10.25 -16.29
N ALA A 212 11.89 9.65 -16.82
CA ALA A 212 10.55 10.18 -16.65
C ALA A 212 10.14 10.23 -15.17
N CYS A 213 10.42 9.17 -14.41
CA CYS A 213 10.18 9.13 -12.96
C CYS A 213 11.02 10.20 -12.25
N TYR A 214 12.33 10.19 -12.45
CA TYR A 214 13.26 11.11 -11.78
C TYR A 214 12.92 12.58 -12.02
N LYS A 215 12.61 12.97 -13.27
CA LYS A 215 12.27 14.34 -13.63
C LYS A 215 11.02 14.84 -12.91
N SER A 216 9.96 14.02 -12.88
CA SER A 216 8.71 14.36 -12.18
C SER A 216 8.90 14.39 -10.66
N SER A 217 9.61 13.40 -10.09
CA SER A 217 9.92 13.35 -8.66
C SER A 217 10.78 14.54 -8.22
N SER A 218 11.74 14.97 -9.04
CA SER A 218 12.57 16.16 -8.78
C SER A 218 11.74 17.44 -8.73
N LEU A 219 10.80 17.60 -9.67
CA LEU A 219 9.86 18.75 -9.68
C LEU A 219 8.98 18.76 -8.43
N ALA A 220 8.42 17.61 -8.04
CA ALA A 220 7.61 17.50 -6.82
C ALA A 220 8.43 17.91 -5.58
N VAL A 221 9.67 17.42 -5.45
CA VAL A 221 10.59 17.78 -4.37
C VAL A 221 10.92 19.27 -4.36
N GLU A 222 11.15 19.88 -5.52
CA GLU A 222 11.42 21.32 -5.66
C GLU A 222 10.23 22.17 -5.20
N LEU A 223 9.01 21.84 -5.64
CA LEU A 223 7.78 22.51 -5.23
C LEU A 223 7.56 22.36 -3.71
N ALA A 224 7.73 21.15 -3.17
CA ALA A 224 7.57 20.91 -1.75
C ALA A 224 8.57 21.69 -0.89
N LYS A 225 9.83 21.80 -1.34
CA LYS A 225 10.83 22.64 -0.66
C LYS A 225 10.46 24.13 -0.74
N SER A 226 10.02 24.60 -1.90
CA SER A 226 9.66 26.01 -2.12
C SER A 226 8.49 26.45 -1.26
N TYR A 227 7.50 25.57 -1.06
CA TYR A 227 6.27 25.88 -0.34
C TYR A 227 6.16 25.26 1.06
N GLN A 228 7.20 24.54 1.52
CA GLN A 228 7.22 23.82 2.80
C GLN A 228 6.10 22.78 2.94
N THR A 229 5.66 22.23 1.80
CA THR A 229 4.60 21.22 1.70
C THR A 229 5.02 19.92 2.37
N ARG A 230 4.09 19.25 3.06
CA ARG A 230 4.27 17.84 3.45
C ARG A 230 4.05 16.97 2.22
N LEU A 231 5.11 16.55 1.55
CA LEU A 231 5.07 15.72 0.36
C LEU A 231 5.32 14.25 0.70
N HIS A 232 4.60 13.38 0.02
CA HIS A 232 4.82 11.95 0.02
C HIS A 232 4.87 11.42 -1.43
N ILE A 233 6.04 10.99 -1.89
CA ILE A 233 6.18 10.45 -3.24
C ILE A 233 5.93 8.94 -3.20
N LEU A 234 4.94 8.51 -3.98
CA LEU A 234 4.50 7.14 -4.04
C LEU A 234 5.40 6.27 -4.94
N HIS A 235 5.36 4.96 -4.70
CA HIS A 235 5.84 3.84 -5.52
C HIS A 235 7.16 4.11 -6.25
N ILE A 236 8.20 4.48 -5.50
CA ILE A 236 9.54 4.69 -6.03
C ILE A 236 10.04 3.41 -6.69
N SER A 237 10.48 3.55 -7.94
CA SER A 237 10.79 2.41 -8.82
C SER A 237 12.21 2.45 -9.39
N THR A 238 13.01 3.47 -9.05
CA THR A 238 14.37 3.65 -9.57
C THR A 238 15.38 3.84 -8.45
N ALA A 239 16.61 3.36 -8.67
CA ALA A 239 17.74 3.67 -7.80
C ALA A 239 18.10 5.17 -7.84
N LYS A 240 17.84 5.83 -8.98
CA LYS A 240 18.15 7.25 -9.22
C LYS A 240 17.34 8.18 -8.33
N GLU A 241 16.06 7.89 -8.11
CA GLU A 241 15.17 8.70 -7.26
C GLU A 241 15.55 8.68 -5.79
N ILE A 242 16.24 7.64 -5.31
CA ILE A 242 16.66 7.52 -3.90
C ILE A 242 17.46 8.74 -3.44
N ALA A 243 18.27 9.32 -4.32
CA ALA A 243 19.08 10.51 -4.03
C ALA A 243 18.27 11.78 -3.76
N LEU A 244 16.96 11.77 -4.01
CA LEU A 244 16.06 12.89 -3.73
C LEU A 244 15.63 12.96 -2.26
N PHE A 245 15.80 11.86 -1.52
CA PHE A 245 15.37 11.71 -0.14
C PHE A 245 16.57 11.71 0.80
N ASP A 246 16.37 12.14 2.05
CA ASP A 246 17.37 12.01 3.10
C ASP A 246 16.99 10.91 4.08
N ASN A 247 17.99 10.33 4.74
CA ASN A 247 17.83 9.29 5.76
C ASN A 247 18.37 9.73 7.14
N ILE A 248 18.62 11.03 7.31
CA ILE A 248 19.21 11.59 8.54
C ILE A 248 18.13 12.24 9.40
N THR A 249 17.16 12.89 8.75
CA THR A 249 16.05 13.55 9.45
C THR A 249 15.13 12.49 10.05
N PRO A 250 14.80 12.56 11.36
CA PRO A 250 13.84 11.65 11.96
C PRO A 250 12.50 11.69 11.21
N LEU A 251 11.87 10.53 11.01
CA LEU A 251 10.67 10.41 10.17
C LEU A 251 9.54 11.39 10.53
N LYS A 252 9.29 11.58 11.83
CA LYS A 252 8.27 12.51 12.35
C LYS A 252 8.51 13.97 11.95
N ASP A 253 9.76 14.33 11.63
CA ASP A 253 10.20 15.67 11.29
C ASP A 253 10.42 15.83 9.77
N LYS A 254 10.44 14.73 9.00
CA LYS A 254 10.58 14.76 7.54
C LYS A 254 9.37 15.45 6.92
N LYS A 255 9.64 16.38 5.99
CA LYS A 255 8.60 17.02 5.15
C LYS A 255 8.37 16.26 3.85
N ILE A 256 9.40 15.63 3.32
CA ILE A 256 9.37 14.83 2.10
C ILE A 256 9.61 13.39 2.52
N THR A 257 8.65 12.53 2.25
CA THR A 257 8.77 11.08 2.47
C THR A 257 8.52 10.31 1.19
N ALA A 258 8.94 9.05 1.16
CA ALA A 258 8.83 8.16 0.02
C ALA A 258 8.25 6.79 0.39
N GLU A 259 7.58 6.17 -0.57
CA GLU A 259 7.00 4.83 -0.48
C GLU A 259 7.56 3.93 -1.59
N ALA A 260 7.76 2.64 -1.28
CA ALA A 260 8.09 1.63 -2.27
C ALA A 260 7.10 0.47 -2.21
N CYS A 261 6.61 0.06 -3.37
CA CYS A 261 5.66 -1.03 -3.45
C CYS A 261 6.37 -2.39 -3.45
N VAL A 262 5.75 -3.40 -2.84
CA VAL A 262 6.29 -4.77 -2.79
C VAL A 262 6.66 -5.31 -4.19
N HIS A 263 5.92 -4.97 -5.23
CA HIS A 263 6.22 -5.44 -6.58
C HIS A 263 7.52 -4.85 -7.16
N HIS A 264 7.94 -3.64 -6.76
CA HIS A 264 9.26 -3.08 -7.12
C HIS A 264 10.41 -3.62 -6.25
N LEU A 265 10.10 -4.21 -5.08
CA LEU A 265 11.06 -4.94 -4.26
C LEU A 265 11.23 -6.40 -4.75
N TRP A 266 10.20 -6.97 -5.38
CA TRP A 266 10.14 -8.37 -5.76
C TRP A 266 10.50 -8.65 -7.22
N PHE A 267 9.94 -7.89 -8.17
CA PHE A 267 10.14 -8.12 -9.60
C PHE A 267 11.22 -7.18 -10.17
N ASN A 268 11.84 -7.62 -11.26
CA ASN A 268 12.63 -6.77 -12.16
C ASN A 268 12.30 -7.08 -13.63
N ASP A 269 12.89 -6.35 -14.55
CA ASP A 269 12.62 -6.42 -15.99
C ASP A 269 12.86 -7.80 -16.62
N LYS A 270 13.69 -8.65 -16.01
CA LYS A 270 13.90 -10.04 -16.46
C LYS A 270 12.64 -10.89 -16.29
N ASP A 271 11.77 -10.54 -15.36
CA ASP A 271 10.52 -11.26 -15.10
C ASP A 271 9.47 -11.03 -16.21
N TYR A 272 9.63 -10.00 -17.05
CA TYR A 272 8.69 -9.74 -18.16
C TYR A 272 8.61 -10.90 -19.14
N VAL A 273 9.70 -11.64 -19.34
CA VAL A 273 9.73 -12.82 -20.22
C VAL A 273 8.71 -13.89 -19.80
N GLN A 274 8.52 -14.07 -18.49
CA GLN A 274 7.64 -15.11 -17.96
C GLN A 274 6.26 -14.55 -17.60
N LYS A 275 6.21 -13.37 -16.99
CA LYS A 275 4.98 -12.79 -16.41
C LYS A 275 4.27 -11.85 -17.38
N GLY A 276 4.96 -11.33 -18.40
CA GLY A 276 4.39 -10.44 -19.40
C GLY A 276 3.59 -9.29 -18.79
N ASN A 277 2.38 -9.06 -19.33
CA ASN A 277 1.50 -7.98 -18.87
C ASN A 277 1.06 -8.12 -17.41
N PHE A 278 1.14 -9.30 -16.79
CA PHE A 278 0.76 -9.50 -15.39
C PHE A 278 1.69 -8.78 -14.40
N ILE A 279 2.85 -8.29 -14.88
CA ILE A 279 3.71 -7.35 -14.13
C ILE A 279 3.86 -5.97 -14.81
N LYS A 280 2.90 -5.61 -15.66
CA LYS A 280 2.76 -4.24 -16.19
C LYS A 280 2.18 -3.34 -15.10
N TRP A 281 2.99 -2.44 -14.54
CA TRP A 281 2.64 -1.43 -13.54
C TRP A 281 3.12 -0.05 -13.96
N ASN A 282 2.56 1.01 -13.37
CA ASN A 282 3.01 2.39 -13.54
C ASN A 282 3.31 2.96 -12.13
N PRO A 283 4.56 3.30 -11.79
CA PRO A 283 5.77 3.21 -12.61
C PRO A 283 6.13 1.77 -13.00
N ALA A 284 6.74 1.61 -14.18
CA ALA A 284 7.16 0.29 -14.66
C ALA A 284 8.12 -0.41 -13.69
N VAL A 285 8.05 -1.75 -13.64
CA VAL A 285 9.10 -2.59 -13.05
C VAL A 285 10.35 -2.43 -13.91
N LYS A 286 11.48 -2.05 -13.30
CA LYS A 286 12.72 -1.66 -14.00
C LYS A 286 13.83 -2.70 -13.83
N THR A 287 15.06 -2.26 -13.98
CA THR A 287 16.24 -3.13 -13.96
C THR A 287 16.43 -3.81 -12.60
N GLU A 288 17.19 -4.91 -12.59
CA GLU A 288 17.61 -5.54 -11.33
C GLU A 288 18.42 -4.58 -10.43
N ASP A 289 19.16 -3.64 -11.02
CA ASP A 289 19.89 -2.61 -10.28
C ASP A 289 18.94 -1.61 -9.61
N ASP A 290 17.86 -1.23 -10.29
CA ASP A 290 16.79 -0.42 -9.69
C ASP A 290 16.11 -1.17 -8.55
N GLN A 291 15.75 -2.44 -8.74
CA GLN A 291 15.17 -3.28 -7.68
C GLN A 291 16.07 -3.31 -6.44
N LYS A 292 17.37 -3.57 -6.62
CA LYS A 292 18.35 -3.59 -5.52
C LYS A 292 18.52 -2.20 -4.90
N GLY A 293 18.50 -1.14 -5.71
CA GLY A 293 18.61 0.24 -5.26
C GLY A 293 17.42 0.67 -4.40
N VAL A 294 16.19 0.32 -4.80
CA VAL A 294 14.96 0.58 -4.03
C VAL A 294 14.99 -0.21 -2.72
N LEU A 295 15.33 -1.51 -2.76
CA LEU A 295 15.48 -2.30 -1.54
C LEU A 295 16.54 -1.70 -0.60
N LYS A 296 17.69 -1.29 -1.13
CA LYS A 296 18.71 -0.58 -0.35
C LYS A 296 18.16 0.72 0.24
N GLY A 297 17.41 1.50 -0.53
CA GLY A 297 16.75 2.73 -0.06
C GLY A 297 15.79 2.49 1.10
N VAL A 298 15.05 1.37 1.10
CA VAL A 298 14.22 0.95 2.24
C VAL A 298 15.07 0.58 3.45
N LEU A 299 16.11 -0.22 3.26
CA LEU A 299 16.96 -0.72 4.35
C LEU A 299 17.78 0.40 5.02
N GLU A 300 18.17 1.41 4.25
CA GLU A 300 18.93 2.58 4.70
C GLU A 300 18.05 3.79 5.04
N ASP A 301 16.72 3.61 5.13
CA ASP A 301 15.75 4.61 5.57
C ASP A 301 15.65 5.89 4.70
N TYR A 302 16.07 5.80 3.43
CA TYR A 302 15.75 6.80 2.40
C TYR A 302 14.30 6.68 1.92
N ILE A 303 13.78 5.46 1.84
CA ILE A 303 12.37 5.16 1.61
C ILE A 303 11.73 4.85 2.96
N ASP A 304 10.63 5.52 3.27
CA ASP A 304 10.08 5.56 4.62
C ASP A 304 9.10 4.43 4.89
N VAL A 305 8.33 4.02 3.88
CA VAL A 305 7.22 3.07 4.02
C VAL A 305 7.18 2.07 2.86
N ILE A 306 6.54 0.91 3.09
CA ILE A 306 6.26 -0.10 2.06
C ILE A 306 4.75 -0.25 1.90
N ALA A 307 4.27 -0.21 0.66
CA ALA A 307 2.86 -0.40 0.30
C ALA A 307 2.69 -1.42 -0.84
N THR A 308 1.51 -1.46 -1.45
CA THR A 308 1.22 -2.44 -2.51
C THR A 308 0.94 -1.87 -3.89
N ASP A 309 0.27 -0.71 -3.95
CA ASP A 309 -0.40 -0.23 -5.17
C ASP A 309 -1.29 -1.31 -5.78
N HIS A 310 -2.08 -1.96 -4.91
CA HIS A 310 -3.05 -2.95 -5.32
C HIS A 310 -4.05 -2.33 -6.30
N ALA A 311 -3.97 -2.77 -7.55
CA ALA A 311 -4.67 -2.17 -8.69
C ALA A 311 -5.24 -3.26 -9.61
N PRO A 312 -6.26 -4.02 -9.16
CA PRO A 312 -6.80 -5.17 -9.88
C PRO A 312 -7.41 -4.76 -11.22
N HIS A 313 -7.24 -5.66 -12.18
CA HIS A 313 -7.81 -5.65 -13.52
C HIS A 313 -8.24 -7.06 -13.87
N THR A 314 -9.24 -7.23 -14.72
CA THR A 314 -9.71 -8.58 -15.05
C THR A 314 -8.64 -9.34 -15.83
N LEU A 315 -8.67 -10.68 -15.75
CA LEU A 315 -7.78 -11.53 -16.53
C LEU A 315 -7.85 -11.21 -18.03
N ALA A 316 -9.06 -10.98 -18.56
CA ALA A 316 -9.29 -10.66 -19.97
C ALA A 316 -8.64 -9.34 -20.40
N GLU A 317 -8.61 -8.34 -19.52
CA GLU A 317 -7.93 -7.06 -19.77
C GLU A 317 -6.41 -7.24 -19.80
N LYS A 318 -5.84 -8.01 -18.87
CA LYS A 318 -4.40 -8.25 -18.80
C LYS A 318 -3.86 -9.10 -19.95
N GLN A 319 -4.71 -9.97 -20.51
CA GLN A 319 -4.38 -10.82 -21.67
C GLN A 319 -4.43 -10.09 -23.02
N GLN A 320 -4.86 -8.82 -23.06
CA GLN A 320 -4.79 -8.02 -24.29
C GLN A 320 -3.34 -7.78 -24.73
N PRO A 321 -3.10 -7.43 -26.01
CA PRO A 321 -1.80 -6.95 -26.46
C PRO A 321 -1.29 -5.78 -25.62
N TYR A 322 0.04 -5.59 -25.55
CA TYR A 322 0.69 -4.59 -24.69
C TYR A 322 0.03 -3.20 -24.70
N ALA A 323 -0.29 -2.68 -25.89
CA ALA A 323 -0.87 -1.35 -26.05
C ALA A 323 -2.28 -1.21 -25.42
N GLN A 324 -3.00 -2.32 -25.25
CA GLN A 324 -4.36 -2.37 -24.73
C GLN A 324 -4.42 -2.90 -23.29
N ALA A 325 -3.41 -3.68 -22.86
CA ALA A 325 -3.37 -4.22 -21.51
C ALA A 325 -3.15 -3.09 -20.47
N PRO A 326 -4.03 -2.95 -19.47
CA PRO A 326 -3.89 -1.90 -18.47
C PRO A 326 -2.70 -2.18 -17.54
N SER A 327 -2.13 -1.11 -16.99
CA SER A 327 -1.14 -1.21 -15.92
C SER A 327 -1.84 -1.40 -14.56
N GLY A 328 -1.22 -2.17 -13.66
CA GLY A 328 -1.77 -2.54 -12.36
C GLY A 328 -2.10 -4.02 -12.26
N GLY A 329 -2.10 -4.53 -11.03
CA GLY A 329 -2.49 -5.89 -10.68
C GLY A 329 -2.78 -6.02 -9.19
N PRO A 330 -3.33 -7.16 -8.75
CA PRO A 330 -3.63 -7.38 -7.35
C PRO A 330 -2.37 -7.79 -6.56
N LEU A 331 -2.37 -7.56 -5.24
CA LEU A 331 -1.18 -7.70 -4.40
C LEU A 331 -1.45 -7.74 -2.88
N VAL A 332 -2.51 -7.10 -2.37
CA VAL A 332 -2.78 -6.98 -0.91
C VAL A 332 -2.71 -8.29 -0.12
N GLN A 333 -3.20 -9.42 -0.67
CA GLN A 333 -3.16 -10.71 0.01
C GLN A 333 -1.73 -11.28 0.11
N HIS A 334 -0.87 -10.96 -0.86
CA HIS A 334 0.45 -11.56 -1.00
C HIS A 334 1.58 -10.61 -0.58
N ALA A 335 1.27 -9.37 -0.21
CA ALA A 335 2.26 -8.34 0.14
C ALA A 335 3.13 -8.74 1.33
N LEU A 336 2.52 -9.02 2.50
CA LEU A 336 3.26 -9.44 3.68
C LEU A 336 3.91 -10.83 3.48
N PRO A 337 3.25 -11.86 2.91
CA PRO A 337 3.92 -13.12 2.55
C PRO A 337 5.18 -12.94 1.68
N ALA A 338 5.16 -12.05 0.69
CA ALA A 338 6.33 -11.75 -0.13
C ALA A 338 7.45 -11.08 0.68
N LEU A 339 7.12 -10.13 1.55
CA LEU A 339 8.09 -9.51 2.46
C LEU A 339 8.71 -10.53 3.44
N LEU A 340 7.90 -11.45 3.97
CA LEU A 340 8.38 -12.54 4.82
C LEU A 340 9.31 -13.49 4.05
N GLU A 341 9.05 -13.76 2.77
CA GLU A 341 9.98 -14.54 1.95
C GLU A 341 11.29 -13.78 1.69
N ILE A 342 11.26 -12.45 1.49
CA ILE A 342 12.47 -11.60 1.43
C ILE A 342 13.23 -11.66 2.77
N HIS A 343 12.53 -11.71 3.91
CA HIS A 343 13.14 -11.92 5.22
C HIS A 343 13.83 -13.28 5.32
N LEU A 344 13.16 -14.36 4.89
CA LEU A 344 13.72 -15.72 4.88
C LEU A 344 14.92 -15.86 3.92
N GLN A 345 15.05 -14.97 2.93
CA GLN A 345 16.25 -14.84 2.09
C GLN A 345 17.38 -14.04 2.75
N GLY A 346 17.19 -13.54 3.98
CA GLY A 346 18.19 -12.76 4.72
C GLY A 346 18.35 -11.31 4.28
N LYS A 347 17.40 -10.77 3.49
CA LYS A 347 17.51 -9.43 2.88
C LYS A 347 16.89 -8.30 3.72
N ILE A 348 15.91 -8.61 4.56
CA ILE A 348 15.24 -7.65 5.46
C ILE A 348 14.95 -8.34 6.81
N SER A 349 14.96 -7.61 7.91
CA SER A 349 14.57 -8.15 9.22
C SER A 349 13.06 -8.05 9.45
N LEU A 350 12.48 -8.90 10.30
CA LEU A 350 11.06 -8.77 10.69
C LEU A 350 10.78 -7.43 11.36
N GLU A 351 11.75 -6.92 12.12
CA GLU A 351 11.71 -5.62 12.77
C GLU A 351 11.58 -4.50 11.74
N LYS A 352 12.37 -4.55 10.65
CA LYS A 352 12.31 -3.57 9.56
C LYS A 352 11.01 -3.73 8.75
N ILE A 353 10.47 -4.96 8.62
CA ILE A 353 9.12 -5.15 8.04
C ILE A 353 8.07 -4.44 8.90
N ALA A 354 7.98 -4.74 10.21
CA ALA A 354 7.01 -4.09 11.10
C ALA A 354 7.16 -2.55 11.13
N GLU A 355 8.41 -2.08 11.09
CA GLU A 355 8.72 -0.66 10.98
C GLU A 355 8.15 -0.05 9.69
N LYS A 356 8.46 -0.63 8.53
CA LYS A 356 8.14 -0.05 7.22
C LYS A 356 6.70 -0.27 6.77
N THR A 357 6.00 -1.28 7.29
CA THR A 357 4.62 -1.62 6.89
C THR A 357 3.57 -1.21 7.92
N ALA A 358 3.97 -0.77 9.12
CA ALA A 358 3.03 -0.34 10.15
C ALA A 358 3.49 0.90 10.93
N HIS A 359 4.64 0.85 11.60
CA HIS A 359 5.09 1.95 12.48
C HIS A 359 5.26 3.26 11.71
N ASN A 360 5.99 3.20 10.61
CA ASN A 360 6.30 4.37 9.79
C ASN A 360 5.07 4.91 9.08
N LEU A 361 4.11 4.05 8.70
CA LEU A 361 2.82 4.52 8.18
C LEU A 361 2.06 5.32 9.23
N ALA A 362 1.98 4.80 10.46
CA ALA A 362 1.32 5.50 11.55
C ALA A 362 1.98 6.85 11.86
N ILE A 363 3.31 6.93 11.80
CA ILE A 363 4.07 8.18 11.99
C ILE A 363 3.89 9.13 10.79
N CYS A 364 4.07 8.65 9.55
CA CYS A 364 3.99 9.47 8.34
C CYS A 364 2.64 10.18 8.19
N PHE A 365 1.58 9.46 8.51
CA PHE A 365 0.21 9.90 8.32
C PHE A 365 -0.47 10.38 9.60
N ASP A 366 0.22 10.41 10.74
CA ASP A 366 -0.35 10.77 12.05
C ASP A 366 -1.55 9.90 12.46
N ILE A 367 -1.51 8.60 12.17
CA ILE A 367 -2.64 7.68 12.41
C ILE A 367 -2.83 7.49 13.93
N GLU A 368 -4.05 7.74 14.40
CA GLU A 368 -4.36 7.66 15.82
C GLU A 368 -4.39 6.20 16.31
N LYS A 369 -3.52 5.87 17.27
CA LYS A 369 -3.54 4.62 18.05
C LYS A 369 -3.51 3.32 17.22
N ARG A 370 -2.85 3.33 16.07
CA ARG A 370 -2.63 2.13 15.21
C ARG A 370 -1.17 1.98 14.83
N GLY A 371 -0.84 0.86 14.21
CA GLY A 371 0.50 0.59 13.67
C GLY A 371 1.55 0.19 14.70
N PHE A 372 1.20 0.06 15.98
CA PHE A 372 2.11 -0.37 17.06
C PHE A 372 1.43 -1.36 18.00
N ILE A 373 2.20 -2.29 18.56
CA ILE A 373 1.72 -3.19 19.61
C ILE A 373 1.97 -2.54 20.98
N ARG A 374 1.08 -1.64 21.37
CA ARG A 374 1.15 -0.88 22.63
C ARG A 374 -0.17 -0.99 23.39
N GLU A 375 -0.12 -1.03 24.72
CA GLU A 375 -1.33 -0.98 25.53
C GLU A 375 -2.15 0.30 25.23
N GLY A 376 -3.45 0.15 25.08
CA GLY A 376 -4.38 1.23 24.71
C GLY A 376 -4.45 1.54 23.21
N TYR A 377 -3.65 0.89 22.36
CA TYR A 377 -3.79 0.97 20.90
C TYR A 377 -4.87 0.00 20.41
N TRP A 378 -5.43 0.26 19.22
CA TRP A 378 -6.33 -0.69 18.56
C TRP A 378 -5.61 -2.02 18.36
N ALA A 379 -6.33 -3.13 18.59
CA ALA A 379 -5.81 -4.47 18.34
C ALA A 379 -5.91 -4.81 16.84
N ASP A 380 -5.12 -4.11 16.04
CA ASP A 380 -4.83 -4.43 14.64
C ASP A 380 -3.56 -5.27 14.59
N LEU A 381 -3.71 -6.59 14.54
CA LEU A 381 -2.62 -7.52 14.77
C LEU A 381 -2.63 -8.66 13.76
N VAL A 382 -1.46 -9.16 13.39
CA VAL A 382 -1.31 -10.32 12.52
C VAL A 382 -0.40 -11.36 13.17
N LEU A 383 -0.87 -12.61 13.21
CA LEU A 383 -0.04 -13.76 13.57
C LEU A 383 0.46 -14.44 12.29
N VAL A 384 1.77 -14.69 12.27
CA VAL A 384 2.45 -15.33 11.14
C VAL A 384 3.23 -16.55 11.61
N ASP A 385 3.21 -17.58 10.78
CA ASP A 385 4.03 -18.78 10.94
C ASP A 385 5.07 -18.79 9.82
N LEU A 386 6.36 -18.76 10.18
CA LEU A 386 7.45 -18.74 9.21
C LEU A 386 7.80 -20.12 8.64
N ASN A 387 7.16 -21.18 9.14
CA ASN A 387 7.41 -22.57 8.79
C ASN A 387 6.13 -23.29 8.32
N ASP A 388 5.21 -22.57 7.69
CA ASP A 388 3.93 -23.10 7.16
C ASP A 388 3.83 -22.83 5.65
N PRO A 389 4.55 -23.59 4.82
CA PRO A 389 4.65 -23.33 3.38
C PRO A 389 3.32 -23.57 2.67
N TRP A 390 2.99 -22.69 1.73
CA TRP A 390 1.77 -22.79 0.93
C TRP A 390 2.00 -22.28 -0.49
N LYS A 391 1.29 -22.89 -1.44
CA LYS A 391 1.35 -22.53 -2.85
C LYS A 391 0.24 -21.54 -3.20
N VAL A 392 0.58 -20.46 -3.90
CA VAL A 392 -0.40 -19.53 -4.45
C VAL A 392 -1.12 -20.19 -5.61
N THR A 393 -2.44 -20.25 -5.52
CA THR A 393 -3.31 -20.85 -6.53
C THR A 393 -4.55 -19.99 -6.73
N LYS A 394 -5.27 -20.23 -7.82
CA LYS A 394 -6.58 -19.60 -8.03
C LYS A 394 -7.62 -19.93 -6.95
N LEU A 395 -7.45 -21.06 -6.24
CA LEU A 395 -8.43 -21.53 -5.23
C LEU A 395 -8.29 -20.84 -3.88
N ASN A 396 -7.11 -20.32 -3.56
CA ASN A 396 -6.83 -19.61 -2.30
C ASN A 396 -6.58 -18.12 -2.51
N ASN A 397 -6.90 -17.61 -3.71
CA ASN A 397 -6.85 -16.21 -4.04
C ASN A 397 -8.23 -15.57 -3.79
N PHE A 398 -8.26 -14.50 -2.99
CA PHE A 398 -9.49 -13.80 -2.61
C PHE A 398 -9.78 -12.54 -3.43
N TYR A 399 -8.92 -12.17 -4.38
CA TYR A 399 -9.17 -11.03 -5.27
C TYR A 399 -10.35 -11.32 -6.19
N LYS A 400 -11.23 -10.34 -6.40
CA LYS A 400 -12.36 -10.48 -7.35
C LYS A 400 -11.91 -10.79 -8.78
N CYS A 401 -10.76 -10.24 -9.17
CA CYS A 401 -10.20 -10.44 -10.51
C CYS A 401 -9.68 -11.87 -10.77
N GLY A 402 -9.52 -12.70 -9.73
CA GLY A 402 -9.29 -14.14 -9.84
C GLY A 402 -7.91 -14.58 -10.34
N TRP A 403 -6.89 -13.70 -10.28
CA TRP A 403 -5.51 -14.02 -10.64
C TRP A 403 -4.53 -13.32 -9.68
N SER A 404 -3.29 -13.81 -9.60
CA SER A 404 -2.22 -13.20 -8.81
C SER A 404 -0.92 -13.14 -9.63
N PRO A 405 -0.09 -12.08 -9.51
CA PRO A 405 1.24 -12.09 -10.13
C PRO A 405 2.14 -13.21 -9.56
N PHE A 406 1.77 -13.76 -8.41
CA PHE A 406 2.44 -14.89 -7.74
C PHE A 406 1.82 -16.25 -8.04
N ASP A 407 0.84 -16.36 -8.96
CA ASP A 407 0.21 -17.65 -9.27
C ASP A 407 1.26 -18.72 -9.61
N GLY A 408 1.27 -19.81 -8.83
CA GLY A 408 2.22 -20.91 -8.97
C GLY A 408 3.44 -20.84 -8.02
N ASP A 409 3.71 -19.67 -7.43
CA ASP A 409 4.81 -19.50 -6.48
C ASP A 409 4.47 -20.15 -5.12
N THR A 410 5.50 -20.46 -4.33
CA THR A 410 5.34 -21.03 -2.98
C THR A 410 6.00 -20.11 -1.97
N PHE A 411 5.23 -19.59 -1.02
CA PHE A 411 5.74 -18.86 0.13
C PHE A 411 5.98 -19.84 1.28
N LYS A 412 7.06 -19.66 2.02
CA LYS A 412 7.37 -20.51 3.19
C LYS A 412 6.66 -20.08 4.47
N ALA A 413 6.20 -18.83 4.50
CA ALA A 413 5.46 -18.27 5.61
C ALA A 413 3.97 -18.10 5.27
N SER A 414 3.11 -18.30 6.27
CA SER A 414 1.66 -18.09 6.16
C SER A 414 1.16 -17.08 7.18
N ILE A 415 0.06 -16.42 6.84
CA ILE A 415 -0.75 -15.63 7.77
C ILE A 415 -1.73 -16.59 8.45
N THR A 416 -1.65 -16.72 9.77
CA THR A 416 -2.52 -17.67 10.50
C THR A 416 -3.78 -16.99 11.02
N HIS A 417 -3.64 -15.79 11.57
CA HIS A 417 -4.73 -14.99 12.12
C HIS A 417 -4.55 -13.51 11.78
N THR A 418 -5.66 -12.80 11.62
CA THR A 418 -5.65 -11.34 11.50
C THR A 418 -6.77 -10.73 12.31
N PHE A 419 -6.40 -9.78 13.16
CA PHE A 419 -7.30 -8.98 13.99
C PHE A 419 -7.43 -7.59 13.41
N VAL A 420 -8.67 -7.10 13.28
CA VAL A 420 -8.97 -5.73 12.85
C VAL A 420 -9.79 -5.07 13.95
N SER A 421 -9.25 -4.02 14.56
CA SER A 421 -9.85 -3.30 15.69
C SER A 421 -10.33 -4.27 16.80
N GLY A 422 -9.53 -5.31 17.07
CA GLY A 422 -9.78 -6.38 18.05
C GLY A 422 -10.70 -7.51 17.63
N ASN A 423 -11.24 -7.46 16.41
CA ASN A 423 -12.11 -8.51 15.87
C ASN A 423 -11.27 -9.54 15.11
N LEU A 424 -11.46 -10.82 15.39
CA LEU A 424 -10.77 -11.90 14.67
C LEU A 424 -11.39 -12.08 13.27
N ALA A 425 -10.89 -11.32 12.31
CA ALA A 425 -11.44 -11.19 10.96
C ALA A 425 -11.04 -12.35 10.04
N TYR A 426 -9.88 -12.98 10.28
CA TYR A 426 -9.39 -14.10 9.49
C TYR A 426 -8.69 -15.17 10.33
N VAL A 427 -8.93 -16.45 10.00
CA VAL A 427 -8.23 -17.62 10.55
C VAL A 427 -8.03 -18.67 9.45
N LYS A 428 -6.80 -18.89 8.99
CA LYS A 428 -6.40 -19.95 8.02
C LYS A 428 -7.45 -20.23 6.92
N GLY A 429 -7.79 -19.21 6.14
CA GLY A 429 -8.72 -19.30 5.00
C GLY A 429 -10.20 -19.08 5.34
N LYS A 430 -10.54 -18.86 6.61
CA LYS A 430 -11.91 -18.58 7.06
C LYS A 430 -12.04 -17.13 7.49
N PHE A 431 -13.18 -16.52 7.18
CA PHE A 431 -13.48 -15.12 7.50
C PHE A 431 -14.61 -14.99 8.50
N THR A 432 -14.54 -13.92 9.29
CA THR A 432 -15.63 -13.42 10.13
C THR A 432 -16.06 -12.07 9.56
N THR A 433 -17.25 -12.00 8.97
CA THR A 433 -17.72 -10.83 8.19
C THR A 433 -18.87 -10.06 8.85
N ASP A 434 -19.28 -10.42 10.07
CA ASP A 434 -20.33 -9.75 10.82
C ASP A 434 -19.85 -8.46 11.51
N GLN A 435 -18.52 -8.24 11.53
CA GLN A 435 -17.88 -7.06 12.08
C GLN A 435 -16.97 -6.43 11.02
N ILE A 436 -17.21 -5.16 10.77
CA ILE A 436 -16.52 -4.35 9.77
C ILE A 436 -15.36 -3.56 10.39
N GLY A 437 -14.44 -3.14 9.53
CA GLY A 437 -13.37 -2.23 9.87
C GLY A 437 -13.88 -0.82 10.19
N LYS A 438 -12.98 0.00 10.75
CA LYS A 438 -13.30 1.37 11.18
C LYS A 438 -12.60 2.39 10.29
N ARG A 439 -13.23 3.56 10.12
CA ARG A 439 -12.56 4.73 9.55
C ARG A 439 -11.29 5.05 10.37
N LEU A 440 -10.18 5.32 9.67
CA LEU A 440 -8.96 5.83 10.29
C LEU A 440 -9.16 7.30 10.71
N THR A 441 -8.62 7.65 11.88
CA THR A 441 -8.55 9.03 12.39
C THR A 441 -7.10 9.46 12.52
N PHE A 442 -6.85 10.76 12.47
CA PHE A 442 -5.50 11.33 12.44
C PHE A 442 -5.33 12.40 13.54
N THR A 443 -4.15 12.47 14.18
CA THR A 443 -3.90 13.28 15.39
C THR A 443 -3.46 14.73 15.12
N ARG A 444 -3.56 15.19 13.89
CA ARG A 444 -3.07 16.49 13.42
C ARG A 444 -4.10 17.62 13.51
#